data_AF-A0A2I0UH16-F1
#
_entry.id   AF-A0A2I0UH16-F1
#
_cell.length_a   1.000
_cell.length_b   1.000
_cell.length_c   1.000
_cell.angle_alpha   90.00
_cell.angle_beta   90.00
_cell.angle_gamma   90.00
#
_symmetry.space_group_name_H-M   'P 1'
#
loop_
_entity.id
_entity.type
_entity.pdbx_description
1 polymer ?
#
loop_
_entity_poly.entity_id
_entity_poly.type
_entity_poly.pdbx_seq_one_letter_code
_entity_poly.pdbx_strand_id
1 'polypeptide(L)'
;MGWDNPKHKYRLDGEWIESSPEEKDSGVLVVKKLNMSWQRALAAQKANHILGCIKRSAASRSREVILPLCSGETPPGEVHPGLGHPNIRRIWT
;
A
#
# COMPACT_ATOMS: atom_id res chain seq x y z
N MET A 1 0.88 28.68 24.27
CA MET A 1 0.35 30.05 24.43
C MET A 1 1.45 30.99 24.00
N GLY A 2 1.23 31.82 22.98
CA GLY A 2 2.26 32.74 22.45
C GLY A 2 2.32 32.71 20.93
N TRP A 3 1.28 33.22 20.28
CA TRP A 3 1.26 33.45 18.84
C TRP A 3 1.75 34.89 18.62
N ASP A 4 3.06 35.11 18.78
CA ASP A 4 3.65 36.38 18.39
C ASP A 4 3.89 36.31 16.88
N ASN A 5 2.90 36.84 16.15
CA ASN A 5 3.01 37.16 14.74
C ASN A 5 3.73 38.51 14.62
N PRO A 6 5.00 38.52 14.20
CA PRO A 6 5.71 39.76 13.97
C PRO A 6 5.23 40.28 12.62
N LYS A 7 4.19 41.12 12.61
CA LYS A 7 4.11 42.16 11.57
C LYS A 7 5.34 43.03 11.80
N HIS A 8 6.43 42.62 11.15
CA HIS A 8 7.78 43.13 11.29
C HIS A 8 7.78 44.65 11.09
N LYS A 9 7.92 45.38 12.19
CA LYS A 9 8.31 46.80 12.18
C LYS A 9 9.77 46.85 12.62
N TYR A 10 10.70 46.67 11.69
CA TYR A 10 12.11 46.96 11.94
C TYR A 10 12.33 48.46 11.77
N ARG A 11 12.69 49.14 12.87
CA ARG A 11 13.12 50.53 12.87
C ARG A 11 14.62 50.57 12.56
N LEU A 12 14.97 50.88 11.32
CA LEU A 12 16.29 51.38 10.97
C LEU A 12 16.10 52.86 10.67
N ASP A 13 16.64 53.70 11.55
CA ASP A 13 16.85 55.12 11.31
C ASP A 13 15.61 55.94 10.86
N GLY A 14 14.56 55.94 11.67
CA GLY A 14 13.47 56.93 11.55
C GLY A 14 12.50 56.77 10.37
N GLU A 15 12.79 55.93 9.39
CA GLU A 15 11.93 55.71 8.22
C GLU A 15 10.99 54.51 8.43
N TRP A 16 9.69 54.71 8.21
CA TRP A 16 8.69 53.65 8.29
C TRP A 16 8.82 52.72 7.08
N ILE A 17 9.50 51.58 7.23
CA ILE A 17 9.44 50.53 6.21
C ILE A 17 8.10 49.81 6.35
N GLU A 18 7.10 50.31 5.64
CA GLU A 18 5.82 49.61 5.46
C GLU A 18 6.09 48.40 4.55
N SER A 19 5.76 47.19 5.03
CA SER A 19 5.95 45.94 4.27
C SER A 19 5.45 46.11 2.84
N SER A 20 6.34 46.01 1.85
CA SER A 20 5.99 46.21 0.44
C SER A 20 4.86 45.25 0.04
N PRO A 21 3.94 45.64 -0.89
CA PRO A 21 2.96 44.72 -1.45
C PRO A 21 3.57 43.39 -1.93
N GLU A 22 4.83 43.37 -2.38
CA GLU A 22 5.55 42.15 -2.77
C GLU A 22 5.80 41.16 -1.62
N GLU A 23 5.99 41.61 -0.38
CA GLU A 23 6.19 40.72 0.77
C GLU A 23 4.86 40.06 1.18
N LYS A 24 3.75 40.83 1.14
CA LYS A 24 2.40 40.30 1.37
C LYS A 24 1.97 39.32 0.29
N ASP A 25 2.23 39.63 -0.98
CA ASP A 25 1.91 38.74 -2.10
C ASP A 25 2.78 37.48 -2.07
N SER A 26 4.07 37.61 -1.73
CA SER A 26 4.98 36.48 -1.55
C SER A 26 4.53 35.53 -0.43
N GLY A 27 4.05 36.06 0.71
CA GLY A 27 3.50 35.24 1.80
C GLY A 27 2.25 34.45 1.38
N VAL A 28 1.35 35.08 0.62
CA VAL A 28 0.15 34.42 0.07
C VAL A 28 0.54 33.35 -0.96
N LEU A 29 1.51 33.64 -1.82
CA LEU A 29 2.02 32.68 -2.80
C LEU A 29 2.65 31.47 -2.13
N VAL A 30 3.43 31.66 -1.07
CA VAL A 30 4.05 30.58 -0.28
C VAL A 30 2.98 29.73 0.40
N VAL A 31 1.98 30.32 1.06
CA VAL A 31 0.86 29.58 1.69
C VAL A 31 0.08 28.78 0.65
N LYS A 32 -0.23 29.37 -0.52
CA LYS A 32 -0.92 28.66 -1.60
C LYS A 32 -0.08 27.49 -2.12
N LYS A 33 1.23 27.68 -2.31
CA LYS A 33 2.15 26.61 -2.76
C LYS A 33 2.25 25.48 -1.73
N LEU A 34 2.32 25.81 -0.43
CA LEU A 34 2.35 24.84 0.66
C LEU A 34 1.02 24.08 0.78
N ASN A 35 -0.12 24.78 0.66
CA ASN A 35 -1.44 24.14 0.66
C ASN A 35 -1.58 23.16 -0.51
N MET A 36 -1.17 23.55 -1.72
CA MET A 36 -1.18 22.67 -2.89
C MET A 36 -0.25 21.46 -2.70
N SER A 37 0.93 21.66 -2.11
CA SER A 37 1.87 20.57 -1.78
C SER A 37 1.26 19.60 -0.76
N TRP A 38 0.63 20.13 0.29
CA TRP A 38 -0.04 19.34 1.32
C TRP A 38 -1.21 18.53 0.78
N GLN A 39 -2.05 19.15 -0.05
CA GLN A 39 -3.16 18.47 -0.72
C GLN A 39 -2.66 17.31 -1.59
N ARG A 40 -1.56 17.50 -2.32
CA ARG A 40 -0.92 16.43 -3.12
C ARG A 40 -0.38 15.32 -2.24
N ALA A 41 0.31 15.64 -1.14
CA ALA A 41 0.80 14.64 -0.19
C ALA A 41 -0.36 13.83 0.42
N LEU A 42 -1.46 14.48 0.79
CA LEU A 42 -2.64 13.83 1.33
C LEU A 42 -3.32 12.91 0.31
N ALA A 43 -3.42 13.35 -0.95
CA ALA A 43 -3.95 12.52 -2.04
C ALA A 43 -3.08 11.28 -2.26
N ALA A 44 -1.75 11.44 -2.27
CA ALA A 44 -0.81 10.34 -2.40
C ALA A 44 -0.93 9.36 -1.22
N GLN A 45 -1.05 9.84 0.02
CA GLN A 45 -1.23 9.00 1.19
C GLN A 45 -2.51 8.15 1.10
N LYS A 46 -3.63 8.75 0.69
CA LYS A 46 -4.90 8.03 0.49
C LYS A 46 -4.79 6.97 -0.61
N ALA A 47 -4.19 7.33 -1.74
CA ALA A 47 -3.96 6.40 -2.86
C ALA A 47 -3.08 5.21 -2.44
N ASN A 48 -1.98 5.49 -1.72
CA ASN A 48 -1.07 4.46 -1.21
C ASN A 48 -1.76 3.52 -0.22
N HIS A 49 -2.64 4.06 0.63
CA HIS A 49 -3.43 3.24 1.55
C HIS A 49 -4.36 2.28 0.81
N ILE A 50 -5.11 2.77 -0.18
CA ILE A 50 -6.01 1.94 -1.00
C ILE A 50 -5.21 0.86 -1.75
N LEU A 51 -4.11 1.25 -2.40
CA LEU A 51 -3.23 0.32 -3.10
C LEU A 51 -2.69 -0.77 -2.18
N GLY A 52 -2.28 -0.40 -0.95
CA GLY A 52 -1.84 -1.33 0.08
C GLY A 52 -2.93 -2.34 0.48
N CYS A 53 -4.17 -1.89 0.65
CA CYS A 53 -5.31 -2.76 0.93
C CYS A 53 -5.56 -3.77 -0.21
N ILE A 54 -5.58 -3.30 -1.46
CA ILE A 54 -5.78 -4.17 -2.63
C ILE A 54 -4.69 -5.25 -2.70
N LYS A 55 -3.42 -4.86 -2.53
CA LYS A 55 -2.29 -5.80 -2.54
C LYS A 55 -2.43 -6.87 -1.46
N ARG A 56 -2.86 -6.47 -0.26
CA ARG A 56 -3.09 -7.42 0.85
C ARG A 56 -4.25 -8.37 0.54
N SER A 57 -5.38 -7.86 0.06
CA SER A 57 -6.53 -8.69 -0.31
C SER A 57 -6.21 -9.66 -1.44
N ALA A 58 -5.46 -9.24 -2.46
CA ALA A 58 -4.99 -10.10 -3.54
C ALA A 58 -4.08 -11.23 -3.00
N ALA A 59 -3.15 -10.91 -2.11
CA ALA A 59 -2.28 -11.88 -1.47
C ALA A 59 -3.03 -12.85 -0.53
N SER A 60 -4.06 -12.38 0.19
CA SER A 60 -4.92 -13.26 0.99
C SER A 60 -5.67 -14.24 0.11
N ARG A 61 -6.33 -13.75 -0.95
CA ARG A 61 -7.05 -14.60 -1.91
C ARG A 61 -6.14 -15.63 -2.57
N SER A 62 -4.91 -15.25 -2.95
CA SER A 62 -3.97 -16.23 -3.51
C SER A 62 -3.61 -17.31 -2.50
N ARG A 63 -3.39 -16.96 -1.23
CA ARG A 63 -3.10 -17.96 -0.18
C ARG A 63 -4.31 -18.85 0.09
N GLU A 64 -5.50 -18.28 0.15
CA GLU A 64 -6.76 -19.01 0.33
C GLU A 64 -7.10 -19.94 -0.83
N VAL A 65 -6.65 -19.65 -2.06
CA VAL A 65 -6.88 -20.52 -3.23
C VAL A 65 -5.77 -21.57 -3.35
N ILE A 66 -4.52 -21.22 -3.06
CA ILE A 66 -3.39 -22.15 -3.15
C ILE A 66 -3.43 -23.18 -2.01
N LEU A 67 -3.77 -22.78 -0.78
CA LEU A 67 -3.79 -23.68 0.38
C LEU A 67 -4.74 -24.89 0.20
N PRO A 68 -5.99 -24.75 -0.29
CA PRO A 68 -6.87 -25.87 -0.60
C PRO A 68 -6.36 -26.73 -1.76
N LEU A 69 -5.75 -26.14 -2.80
CA LEU A 69 -5.23 -26.90 -3.94
C LEU A 69 -4.07 -27.81 -3.52
N CYS A 70 -3.12 -27.31 -2.73
CA CYS A 70 -2.03 -28.13 -2.19
C CYS A 70 -2.48 -29.14 -1.12
N SER A 71 -3.61 -28.91 -0.46
CA SER A 71 -4.13 -29.82 0.58
C SER A 71 -5.06 -30.90 0.02
N GLY A 72 -5.57 -30.70 -1.21
CA GLY A 72 -6.45 -31.63 -1.92
C GLY A 72 -5.73 -32.62 -2.84
N GLU A 73 -4.40 -32.55 -2.95
CA GLU A 73 -3.61 -33.59 -3.60
C GLU A 73 -3.62 -34.84 -2.73
N THR A 74 -4.63 -35.66 -2.94
CA THR A 74 -4.74 -37.04 -2.44
C THR A 74 -3.42 -37.79 -2.65
N PRO A 75 -2.97 -38.64 -1.69
CA PRO A 75 -1.78 -39.46 -1.87
C PRO A 75 -1.88 -40.25 -3.18
N PRO A 76 -0.83 -40.26 -4.03
CA PRO A 76 -0.89 -40.97 -5.28
C PRO A 76 -0.92 -42.48 -5.02
N GLY A 77 -2.05 -43.10 -5.37
CA GLY A 77 -2.12 -44.51 -5.73
C GLY A 77 -2.22 -45.48 -4.56
N GLU A 78 -3.45 -45.76 -4.13
CA GLU A 78 -3.76 -47.13 -3.72
C GLU A 78 -3.64 -48.02 -4.96
N VAL A 79 -2.53 -48.77 -5.04
CA VAL A 79 -2.36 -49.83 -6.03
C VAL A 79 -3.33 -50.94 -5.63
N HIS A 80 -4.50 -51.00 -6.25
CA HIS A 80 -5.37 -52.17 -6.17
C HIS A 80 -4.58 -53.38 -6.69
N PRO A 81 -4.33 -54.45 -5.89
CA PRO A 81 -3.75 -55.68 -6.40
C PRO A 81 -4.84 -56.45 -7.17
N GLY A 82 -5.14 -55.99 -8.39
CA GLY A 82 -6.04 -56.67 -9.31
C GLY A 82 -5.27 -57.64 -10.20
N LEU A 83 -5.66 -58.92 -10.13
CA LEU A 83 -5.37 -60.00 -11.10
C LEU A 83 -3.95 -60.60 -11.07
N GLY A 84 -3.72 -61.48 -10.10
CA GLY A 84 -2.81 -62.60 -10.33
C GLY A 84 -3.41 -63.51 -11.42
N HIS A 85 -2.67 -63.73 -12.51
CA HIS A 85 -2.98 -64.75 -13.50
C HIS A 85 -3.16 -66.12 -12.82
N PRO A 86 -4.22 -66.89 -13.09
CA PRO A 86 -4.28 -68.28 -12.66
C PRO A 86 -3.19 -69.06 -13.39
N ASN A 87 -2.19 -69.50 -12.64
CA ASN A 87 -1.14 -70.37 -13.14
C ASN A 87 -1.78 -71.74 -13.48
N ILE A 88 -1.90 -72.02 -14.77
CA ILE A 88 -2.45 -73.27 -15.35
C ILE A 88 -1.67 -74.53 -14.94
N ARG A 89 -0.50 -74.41 -14.32
CA ARG A 89 0.33 -75.57 -13.90
C ARG A 89 -0.14 -76.30 -12.63
N ARG A 90 -1.37 -76.09 -12.17
CA ARG A 90 -1.93 -76.79 -11.00
C ARG A 90 -3.17 -77.63 -11.30
N ILE A 91 -3.31 -78.08 -12.55
CA ILE A 91 -4.38 -78.98 -12.98
C ILE A 91 -3.71 -80.31 -13.37
N TRP A 92 -3.49 -81.17 -12.36
CA TRP A 92 -3.09 -82.58 -12.42
C TRP A 92 -1.64 -82.94 -12.85
N THR A 93 -0.76 -83.08 -11.86
CA THR A 93 0.25 -84.14 -11.78
C THR A 93 0.30 -84.65 -10.35
#